data_AF-A0A9D1J905-F1
#
_entry.id   AF-A0A9D1J905-F1
#
_cell.length_a   1.000
_cell.length_b   1.000
_cell.length_c   1.000
_cell.angle_alpha   90.00
_cell.angle_beta   90.00
_cell.angle_gamma   90.00
#
_symmetry.space_group_name_H-M   'P 1'
#
loop_
_entity.id
_entity.type
_entity.pdbx_description
1 polymer ?
#
loop_
_entity_poly.entity_id
_entity_poly.type
_entity_poly.pdbx_seq_one_letter_code
_entity_poly.pdbx_strand_id
1 'polypeptide(L)'
;MIKSYPTVYVVGDSTLSAFSDDYYLPRYGYGTQLSRYLQEGVQVVNLALSGRSSKSFLTEENYKKLLDGLSCGDFLVIGFGHNDEKHEPERYTNPNLPCTQGDDSRGLSFKYNLLNNYIAPARERGATPILCTPIVRLSEEDDYSGSCGHITQSSGIYEGGDYPSAMRRLGADVGVTVIDLTSSTMARYLRLGHERAAGFHAWAATSGGVPAGLDGTHLNRYGAAYAAYEWAVALLHSDNPLRNYLSDDITPPDESEYAQAINKNYSEPQYAPFNAQSARALPFASSAPWYATVMGDFGGKEHIPECQIGCDDGGITVGNLSAVPRGKISAKTDGFAAAFTPVPADCNFTAEAVCTVLSVGDGADGQTAFGMMLRDDIYCDQYVPALNSNYIAAGVAGNNGIFFREGGKLSKGPECCDIRAGQRYTFGITRVNQQMRVSINGLSKIWYDFDLAAVDGANDYLCLFAARHVVVRFTDIKITVTGRSSRA
;
A
#
# COMPACT_ATOMS: atom_id res chain seq x y z
N MET A 1 19.56 41.27 5.01
CA MET A 1 19.88 41.22 3.57
C MET A 1 18.58 40.94 2.84
N ILE A 2 18.27 41.70 1.78
CA ILE A 2 17.13 41.38 0.90
C ILE A 2 17.57 40.17 0.08
N LYS A 3 16.93 39.01 0.28
CA LYS A 3 17.14 37.83 -0.57
C LYS A 3 16.73 38.20 -2.00
N SER A 4 17.58 37.93 -3.01
CA SER A 4 17.18 38.17 -4.41
C SER A 4 16.20 37.10 -4.92
N TYR A 5 16.24 35.90 -4.33
CA TYR A 5 15.29 34.81 -4.60
C TYR A 5 14.82 34.18 -3.30
N PRO A 6 13.53 33.79 -3.23
CA PRO A 6 12.98 33.11 -2.07
C PRO A 6 13.43 31.64 -2.00
N THR A 7 13.35 31.06 -0.81
CA THR A 7 13.36 29.60 -0.63
C THR A 7 11.92 29.11 -0.55
N VAL A 8 11.58 28.05 -1.29
CA VAL A 8 10.31 27.34 -1.22
C VAL A 8 10.50 26.08 -0.40
N TYR A 9 10.00 26.08 0.83
CA TYR A 9 9.94 24.90 1.67
C TYR A 9 8.70 24.07 1.32
N VAL A 10 8.87 22.76 1.24
CA VAL A 10 7.77 21.83 0.94
C VAL A 10 7.65 20.85 2.11
N VAL A 11 6.46 20.77 2.69
CA VAL A 11 6.10 19.76 3.69
C VAL A 11 4.87 19.00 3.24
N GLY A 12 4.81 17.73 3.58
CA GLY A 12 3.72 16.89 3.17
C GLY A 12 3.98 15.41 3.34
N ASP A 13 3.08 14.63 2.77
CA ASP A 13 3.12 13.18 2.78
C ASP A 13 3.92 12.57 1.61
N SER A 14 3.67 11.29 1.34
CA SER A 14 4.34 10.52 0.30
C SER A 14 4.12 11.06 -1.11
N THR A 15 3.05 11.81 -1.35
CA THR A 15 2.78 12.41 -2.67
C THR A 15 3.64 13.64 -2.96
N LEU A 16 4.36 14.17 -1.96
CA LEU A 16 5.32 15.25 -2.10
C LEU A 16 6.77 14.80 -1.89
N SER A 17 7.01 13.70 -1.16
CA SER A 17 8.34 13.26 -0.74
C SER A 17 9.23 12.72 -1.87
N ALA A 18 10.54 12.74 -1.65
CA ALA A 18 11.48 11.97 -2.44
C ALA A 18 11.47 10.49 -2.04
N PHE A 19 11.84 9.60 -2.97
CA PHE A 19 11.97 8.16 -2.75
C PHE A 19 13.29 7.65 -3.33
N SER A 20 13.66 6.44 -2.90
CA SER A 20 14.82 5.70 -3.38
C SER A 20 14.49 4.20 -3.44
N ASP A 21 13.33 3.85 -4.01
CA ASP A 21 12.94 2.46 -4.22
C ASP A 21 13.34 1.93 -5.60
N ASP A 22 13.48 0.61 -5.68
CA ASP A 22 13.90 -0.14 -6.87
C ASP A 22 12.70 -0.62 -7.71
N TYR A 23 11.59 0.12 -7.71
CA TYR A 23 10.43 -0.23 -8.51
C TYR A 23 10.74 -0.12 -10.01
N TYR A 24 9.96 -0.80 -10.85
CA TYR A 24 10.08 -0.67 -12.31
C TYR A 24 9.77 0.76 -12.77
N LEU A 25 8.69 1.35 -12.25
CA LEU A 25 8.40 2.78 -12.30
C LEU A 25 8.44 3.30 -10.85
N PRO A 26 9.58 3.89 -10.41
CA PRO A 26 9.77 4.33 -9.03
C PRO A 26 8.78 5.37 -8.57
N ARG A 27 8.54 5.40 -7.26
CA ARG A 27 7.68 6.43 -6.66
C ARG A 27 8.38 7.78 -6.71
N TYR A 28 7.63 8.83 -7.02
CA TYR A 28 8.08 10.22 -6.97
C TYR A 28 6.96 11.08 -6.40
N GLY A 29 7.31 11.96 -5.46
CA GLY A 29 6.42 13.03 -5.03
C GLY A 29 6.54 14.25 -5.94
N TYR A 30 5.43 14.93 -6.21
CA TYR A 30 5.40 16.14 -7.04
C TYR A 30 6.21 17.30 -6.43
N GLY A 31 6.42 17.28 -5.11
CA GLY A 31 7.33 18.17 -4.40
C GLY A 31 8.78 18.14 -4.93
N THR A 32 9.20 17.01 -5.50
CA THR A 32 10.53 16.86 -6.15
C THR A 32 10.61 17.51 -7.53
N GLN A 33 9.47 17.88 -8.12
CA GLN A 33 9.37 18.40 -9.48
C GLN A 33 9.01 19.89 -9.52
N LEU A 34 8.73 20.54 -8.38
CA LEU A 34 8.33 21.95 -8.34
C LEU A 34 9.38 22.90 -8.93
N SER A 35 10.66 22.61 -8.74
CA SER A 35 11.76 23.44 -9.25
C SER A 35 11.77 23.55 -10.78
N ARG A 36 11.11 22.63 -11.50
CA ARG A 36 10.96 22.70 -12.96
C ARG A 36 10.18 23.93 -13.43
N TYR A 37 9.29 24.44 -12.58
CA TYR A 37 8.35 25.51 -12.93
C TYR A 37 8.66 26.82 -12.22
N LEU A 38 9.83 26.92 -11.60
CA LEU A 38 10.29 28.11 -10.88
C LEU A 38 11.50 28.72 -11.60
N GLN A 39 11.70 30.02 -11.43
CA GLN A 39 12.85 30.73 -11.99
C GLN A 39 14.18 30.18 -11.46
N GLU A 40 15.20 30.28 -12.30
CA GLU A 40 16.58 30.00 -11.90
C GLU A 40 16.97 30.89 -10.70
N GLY A 41 17.43 30.27 -9.61
CA GLY A 41 17.76 30.95 -8.35
C GLY A 41 16.76 30.70 -7.21
N VAL A 42 15.52 30.28 -7.52
CA VAL A 42 14.57 29.84 -6.48
C VAL A 42 14.98 28.47 -5.96
N GLN A 43 15.28 28.39 -4.66
CA GLN A 43 15.67 27.12 -4.04
C GLN A 43 14.42 26.38 -3.55
N VAL A 44 14.28 25.09 -3.90
CA VAL A 44 13.26 24.20 -3.32
C VAL A 44 13.89 23.32 -2.25
N VAL A 45 13.41 23.42 -1.02
CA VAL A 45 13.82 22.56 0.10
C VAL A 45 12.66 21.62 0.43
N ASN A 46 12.72 20.41 -0.14
CA ASN A 46 11.68 19.41 0.07
C ASN A 46 11.93 18.61 1.36
N LEU A 47 11.08 18.83 2.35
CA LEU A 47 11.10 18.20 3.66
C LEU A 47 9.95 17.19 3.85
N ALA A 48 9.13 16.94 2.82
CA ALA A 48 8.04 15.98 2.88
C ALA A 48 8.54 14.56 3.15
N LEU A 49 7.74 13.77 3.88
CA LEU A 49 8.08 12.42 4.31
C LEU A 49 6.95 11.43 4.03
N SER A 50 7.32 10.28 3.47
CA SER A 50 6.37 9.21 3.18
C SER A 50 5.68 8.68 4.45
N GLY A 51 4.39 8.38 4.35
CA GLY A 51 3.60 7.83 5.44
C GLY A 51 3.33 8.80 6.61
N ARG A 52 3.59 10.11 6.45
CA ARG A 52 3.27 11.12 7.45
C ARG A 52 1.96 11.84 7.16
N SER A 53 1.20 12.09 8.22
CA SER A 53 0.05 13.00 8.27
C SER A 53 0.48 14.37 8.78
N SER A 54 -0.42 15.36 8.68
CA SER A 54 -0.17 16.69 9.25
C SER A 54 0.12 16.66 10.77
N LYS A 55 -0.40 15.65 11.49
CA LYS A 55 -0.16 15.44 12.92
C LYS A 55 1.17 14.75 13.19
N SER A 56 1.40 13.59 12.57
CA SER A 56 2.61 12.78 12.81
C SER A 56 3.90 13.43 12.30
N PHE A 57 3.83 14.33 11.30
CA PHE A 57 5.01 15.05 10.83
C PHE A 57 5.64 15.97 11.89
N LEU A 58 4.85 16.43 12.89
CA LEU A 58 5.33 17.36 13.93
C LEU A 58 6.42 16.77 14.83
N THR A 59 6.53 15.44 14.90
CA THR A 59 7.54 14.74 15.70
C THR A 59 8.81 14.46 14.90
N GLU A 60 8.87 14.83 13.63
CA GLU A 60 10.00 14.54 12.75
C GLU A 60 11.09 15.62 12.83
N GLU A 61 12.35 15.23 12.69
CA GLU A 61 13.48 16.16 12.54
C GLU A 61 13.28 17.12 11.35
N ASN A 62 12.50 16.71 10.34
CA ASN A 62 12.14 17.54 9.20
C ASN A 62 11.28 18.75 9.60
N TYR A 63 10.39 18.60 10.58
CA TYR A 63 9.61 19.73 11.09
C TYR A 63 10.48 20.71 11.88
N LYS A 64 11.46 20.21 12.64
CA LYS A 64 12.46 21.07 13.28
C LYS A 64 13.29 21.84 12.24
N LYS A 65 13.80 21.17 11.21
CA LYS A 65 14.52 21.79 10.09
C LYS A 65 13.69 22.86 9.39
N LEU A 66 12.38 22.64 9.22
CA LEU A 66 11.47 23.65 8.70
C LEU A 66 11.50 24.90 9.57
N LEU A 67 11.23 24.77 10.88
CA LEU A 67 11.13 25.91 11.79
C LEU A 67 12.45 26.66 11.95
N ASP A 68 13.58 25.96 11.88
CA ASP A 68 14.92 26.54 11.97
C ASP A 68 15.34 27.24 10.66
N GLY A 69 14.89 26.75 9.51
CA GLY A 69 15.30 27.25 8.19
C GLY A 69 14.40 28.34 7.61
N LEU A 70 13.11 28.37 7.98
CA LEU A 70 12.13 29.27 7.38
C LEU A 70 12.40 30.72 7.78
N SER A 71 12.42 31.63 6.80
CA SER A 71 12.76 33.04 7.00
C SER A 71 11.87 34.00 6.23
N CYS A 72 11.99 35.29 6.53
CA CYS A 72 11.17 36.33 5.90
C CYS A 72 11.35 36.35 4.38
N GLY A 73 10.25 36.34 3.64
CA GLY A 73 10.22 36.29 2.17
C GLY A 73 10.24 34.89 1.57
N ASP A 74 10.38 33.83 2.37
CA ASP A 74 10.26 32.45 1.91
C ASP A 74 8.79 32.03 1.71
N PHE A 75 8.58 30.89 1.08
CA PHE A 75 7.26 30.27 0.90
C PHE A 75 7.22 28.89 1.54
N LEU A 76 6.04 28.50 2.04
CA LEU A 76 5.80 27.17 2.60
C LEU A 76 4.64 26.49 1.86
N VAL A 77 4.94 25.47 1.07
CA VAL A 77 3.96 24.59 0.42
C VAL A 77 3.61 23.45 1.39
N ILE A 78 2.33 23.29 1.70
CA ILE A 78 1.80 22.34 2.68
C ILE A 78 0.82 21.40 1.98
N GLY A 79 1.21 20.13 1.79
CA GLY A 79 0.38 19.11 1.15
C GLY A 79 0.15 17.90 2.05
N PHE A 80 -0.99 17.84 2.72
CA PHE A 80 -1.39 16.73 3.60
C PHE A 80 -2.84 16.30 3.33
N GLY A 81 -3.19 15.09 3.75
CA GLY A 81 -4.54 14.53 3.65
C GLY A 81 -4.56 13.01 3.52
N HIS A 82 -3.65 12.41 2.72
CA HIS A 82 -3.66 10.97 2.44
C HIS A 82 -3.49 10.09 3.69
N ASN A 83 -2.78 10.61 4.70
CA ASN A 83 -2.48 9.89 5.93
C ASN A 83 -3.28 10.41 7.13
N ASP A 84 -3.79 11.64 7.05
CA ASP A 84 -4.69 12.22 8.04
C ASP A 84 -6.03 11.48 8.10
N GLU A 85 -6.43 10.89 6.96
CA GLU A 85 -7.64 10.08 6.81
C GLU A 85 -7.53 8.64 7.36
N LYS A 86 -6.35 8.23 7.86
CA LYS A 86 -6.14 6.87 8.38
C LYS A 86 -6.75 6.72 9.76
N HIS A 87 -7.34 5.55 10.02
CA HIS A 87 -7.93 5.16 11.30
C HIS A 87 -6.87 4.76 12.33
N GLU A 88 -5.81 5.57 12.47
CA GLU A 88 -4.64 5.33 13.32
C GLU A 88 -4.46 6.54 14.25
N PRO A 89 -4.40 6.39 15.59
CA PRO A 89 -4.41 7.53 16.52
C PRO A 89 -3.27 8.52 16.31
N GLU A 90 -2.11 8.02 15.90
CA GLU A 90 -0.89 8.81 15.67
C GLU A 90 -0.99 9.69 14.41
N ARG A 91 -1.81 9.28 13.44
CA ARG A 91 -1.92 9.96 12.15
C ARG A 91 -3.21 10.74 11.99
N TYR A 92 -4.32 10.20 12.50
CA TYR A 92 -5.67 10.71 12.29
C TYR A 92 -5.81 12.18 12.72
N THR A 93 -6.48 12.96 11.87
CA THR A 93 -7.04 14.27 12.22
C THR A 93 -8.47 14.37 11.68
N ASN A 94 -9.38 14.98 12.43
CA ASN A 94 -10.79 15.08 12.08
C ASN A 94 -11.02 16.26 11.11
N PRO A 95 -11.53 16.03 9.88
CA PRO A 95 -11.73 17.07 8.87
C PRO A 95 -12.97 17.95 9.13
N ASN A 96 -13.88 17.52 10.01
CA ASN A 96 -15.16 18.18 10.25
C ASN A 96 -15.07 19.30 11.29
N LEU A 97 -14.07 19.25 12.18
CA LEU A 97 -13.89 20.20 13.27
C LEU A 97 -13.40 21.57 12.78
N PRO A 98 -13.80 22.69 13.41
CA PRO A 98 -13.38 24.04 12.99
C PRO A 98 -11.89 24.30 13.27
N CYS A 99 -11.32 25.34 12.65
CA CYS A 99 -9.94 25.74 12.88
C CYS A 99 -9.68 26.38 14.25
N THR A 100 -10.74 26.66 15.02
CA THR A 100 -10.71 27.24 16.36
C THR A 100 -10.72 26.18 17.47
N GLN A 101 -10.82 24.90 17.11
CA GLN A 101 -10.94 23.81 18.06
C GLN A 101 -9.74 22.87 17.92
N GLY A 102 -8.98 22.67 19.01
CA GLY A 102 -7.82 21.78 19.04
C GLY A 102 -8.19 20.29 19.06
N ASP A 103 -7.75 19.59 20.09
CA ASP A 103 -8.06 18.17 20.32
C ASP A 103 -9.27 18.03 21.25
N ASP A 104 -10.26 17.22 20.88
CA ASP A 104 -11.43 16.86 21.70
C ASP A 104 -11.70 15.35 21.63
N SER A 105 -12.82 14.90 22.18
CA SER A 105 -13.19 13.47 22.16
C SER A 105 -13.44 12.89 20.75
N ARG A 106 -13.51 13.73 19.70
CA ARG A 106 -13.62 13.37 18.29
C ARG A 106 -12.28 13.44 17.55
N GLY A 107 -11.21 13.79 18.27
CA GLY A 107 -9.83 13.90 17.79
C GLY A 107 -9.38 15.32 17.44
N LEU A 108 -8.11 15.44 17.06
CA LEU A 108 -7.49 16.70 16.65
C LEU A 108 -8.10 17.21 15.35
N SER A 109 -8.57 18.47 15.34
CA SER A 109 -9.05 19.12 14.11
C SER A 109 -7.94 19.27 13.07
N PHE A 110 -8.18 18.76 11.85
CA PHE A 110 -7.26 18.91 10.71
C PHE A 110 -6.98 20.39 10.42
N LYS A 111 -8.03 21.21 10.42
CA LYS A 111 -7.93 22.64 10.13
C LYS A 111 -7.15 23.40 11.21
N TYR A 112 -7.39 23.08 12.48
CA TYR A 112 -6.64 23.66 13.59
C TYR A 112 -5.16 23.28 13.52
N ASN A 113 -4.88 22.01 13.20
CA ASN A 113 -3.52 21.51 13.12
C ASN A 113 -2.73 22.22 11.99
N LEU A 114 -3.30 22.33 10.79
CA LEU A 114 -2.73 23.09 9.69
C LEU A 114 -2.50 24.57 10.04
N LEU A 115 -3.48 25.20 10.70
CA LEU A 115 -3.40 26.60 11.10
C LEU A 115 -2.28 26.86 12.11
N ASN A 116 -2.26 26.13 13.22
CA ASN A 116 -1.42 26.45 14.37
C ASN A 116 -0.01 25.89 14.26
N ASN A 117 0.19 24.79 13.51
CA ASN A 117 1.50 24.15 13.41
C ASN A 117 2.22 24.42 12.08
N TYR A 118 1.55 25.00 11.07
CA TYR A 118 2.21 25.29 9.79
C TYR A 118 1.99 26.73 9.33
N ILE A 119 0.74 27.16 9.24
CA ILE A 119 0.40 28.51 8.73
C ILE A 119 0.89 29.61 9.67
N ALA A 120 0.56 29.53 10.96
CA ALA A 120 0.94 30.53 11.94
C ALA A 120 2.48 30.62 12.13
N PRO A 121 3.21 29.49 12.33
CA PRO A 121 4.68 29.53 12.43
C PRO A 121 5.36 30.10 11.19
N ALA A 122 4.78 29.88 10.00
CA ALA A 122 5.30 30.47 8.77
C ALA A 122 5.11 31.98 8.72
N ARG A 123 3.90 32.45 9.05
CA ARG A 123 3.58 33.89 9.10
C ARG A 123 4.42 34.62 10.15
N GLU A 124 4.63 34.02 11.32
CA GLU A 124 5.47 34.57 12.40
C GLU A 124 6.92 34.79 11.96
N ARG A 125 7.42 33.97 11.04
CA ARG A 125 8.77 34.09 10.45
C ARG A 125 8.81 34.97 9.20
N GLY A 126 7.67 35.57 8.81
CA GLY A 126 7.54 36.40 7.62
C GLY A 126 7.52 35.62 6.30
N ALA A 127 7.26 34.32 6.34
CA ALA A 127 7.08 33.49 5.15
C ALA A 127 5.60 33.42 4.74
N THR A 128 5.35 33.07 3.48
CA THR A 128 4.01 32.96 2.91
C THR A 128 3.58 31.49 2.77
N PRO A 129 2.60 31.01 3.56
CA PRO A 129 2.09 29.65 3.44
C PRO A 129 1.16 29.48 2.23
N ILE A 130 1.17 28.28 1.66
CA ILE A 130 0.34 27.83 0.53
C ILE A 130 -0.16 26.43 0.87
N LEU A 131 -1.48 26.24 0.90
CA LEU A 131 -2.10 24.93 1.10
C LEU A 131 -2.28 24.23 -0.25
N CYS A 132 -2.02 22.93 -0.33
CA CYS A 132 -2.29 22.10 -1.49
C CYS A 132 -3.20 20.94 -1.07
N THR A 133 -4.39 20.84 -1.69
CA THR A 133 -5.29 19.69 -1.43
C THR A 133 -4.64 18.39 -1.91
N PRO A 134 -4.94 17.23 -1.29
CA PRO A 134 -4.32 15.97 -1.70
C PRO A 134 -4.68 15.63 -3.15
N ILE A 135 -3.72 15.11 -3.92
CA ILE A 135 -3.99 14.59 -5.28
C ILE A 135 -4.93 13.38 -5.18
N VAL A 136 -5.74 13.13 -6.21
CA VAL A 136 -6.61 11.93 -6.17
C VAL A 136 -5.82 10.62 -6.23
N ARG A 137 -6.37 9.57 -5.62
CA ARG A 137 -5.93 8.18 -5.86
C ARG A 137 -6.57 7.70 -7.16
N LEU A 138 -5.87 6.86 -7.92
CA LEU A 138 -6.43 6.25 -9.12
C LEU A 138 -7.65 5.37 -8.77
N SER A 139 -8.80 5.72 -9.33
CA SER A 139 -10.03 4.94 -9.23
C SER A 139 -10.12 3.90 -10.35
N GLU A 140 -10.54 2.68 -10.05
CA GLU A 140 -10.76 1.62 -11.06
C GLU A 140 -12.04 1.86 -11.88
N GLU A 141 -13.03 2.50 -11.26
CA GLU A 141 -14.35 2.78 -11.85
C GLU A 141 -14.51 4.24 -12.29
N ASP A 142 -13.42 5.01 -12.30
CA ASP A 142 -13.43 6.46 -12.53
C ASP A 142 -14.40 7.24 -11.60
N ASP A 143 -14.67 6.69 -10.42
CA ASP A 143 -15.47 7.34 -9.36
C ASP A 143 -14.57 7.92 -8.26
N TYR A 144 -14.73 9.23 -8.00
CA TYR A 144 -14.01 10.00 -7.00
C TYR A 144 -14.92 10.58 -5.90
N SER A 145 -16.17 10.13 -5.83
CA SER A 145 -17.12 10.53 -4.78
C SER A 145 -16.83 9.93 -3.40
N GLY A 146 -15.89 8.98 -3.34
CA GLY A 146 -15.44 8.31 -2.11
C GLY A 146 -13.96 8.54 -1.78
N SER A 147 -13.31 7.51 -1.23
CA SER A 147 -11.95 7.60 -0.69
C SER A 147 -10.87 7.91 -1.74
N CYS A 148 -11.10 7.60 -3.02
CA CYS A 148 -10.19 8.00 -4.10
C CYS A 148 -10.14 9.52 -4.30
N GLY A 149 -11.22 10.23 -3.96
CA GLY A 149 -11.28 11.70 -3.91
C GLY A 149 -11.08 12.28 -2.51
N HIS A 150 -10.62 11.49 -1.53
CA HIS A 150 -10.43 11.91 -0.13
C HIS A 150 -11.72 12.30 0.60
N ILE A 151 -12.82 11.64 0.23
CA ILE A 151 -14.10 11.69 0.94
C ILE A 151 -14.27 10.36 1.68
N THR A 152 -14.01 10.36 2.99
CA THR A 152 -13.96 9.13 3.79
C THR A 152 -15.23 8.87 4.57
N GLN A 153 -15.48 7.59 4.87
CA GLN A 153 -16.54 7.14 5.76
C GLN A 153 -15.99 6.95 7.18
N SER A 154 -16.85 7.09 8.19
CA SER A 154 -16.46 6.85 9.59
C SER A 154 -16.13 5.38 9.85
N SER A 155 -15.18 5.14 10.75
CA SER A 155 -14.80 3.80 11.23
C SER A 155 -14.48 3.85 12.71
N GLY A 156 -15.30 3.18 13.52
CA GLY A 156 -15.13 3.19 14.98
C GLY A 156 -15.20 4.62 15.54
N ILE A 157 -14.14 5.06 16.22
CA ILE A 157 -14.03 6.40 16.80
C ILE A 157 -13.55 7.47 15.81
N TYR A 158 -13.15 7.08 14.61
CA TYR A 158 -12.64 7.98 13.58
C TYR A 158 -13.79 8.43 12.69
N GLU A 159 -14.12 9.72 12.73
CA GLU A 159 -15.12 10.31 11.87
C GLU A 159 -14.57 10.47 10.44
N GLY A 160 -15.36 10.04 9.46
CA GLY A 160 -15.06 10.31 8.06
C GLY A 160 -15.34 11.77 7.69
N GLY A 161 -14.89 12.18 6.52
CA GLY A 161 -15.23 13.49 5.96
C GLY A 161 -14.47 13.84 4.70
N ASP A 162 -14.58 15.10 4.30
CA ASP A 162 -14.01 15.62 3.05
C ASP A 162 -12.79 16.51 3.38
N TYR A 163 -11.59 15.92 3.24
CA TYR A 163 -10.32 16.60 3.52
C TYR A 163 -10.02 17.75 2.54
N PRO A 164 -10.19 17.60 1.22
CA PRO A 164 -10.04 18.70 0.27
C PRO A 164 -10.93 19.90 0.62
N SER A 165 -12.19 19.65 0.96
CA SER A 165 -13.15 20.70 1.35
C SER A 165 -12.81 21.32 2.70
N ALA A 166 -12.32 20.54 3.67
CA ALA A 166 -11.80 21.09 4.92
C ALA A 166 -10.63 22.06 4.68
N MET A 167 -9.69 21.71 3.79
CA MET A 167 -8.55 22.56 3.47
C MET A 167 -8.96 23.83 2.70
N ARG A 168 -9.87 23.72 1.72
CA ARG A 168 -10.45 24.87 1.00
C ARG A 168 -11.15 25.84 1.96
N ARG A 169 -11.95 25.32 2.90
CA ARG A 169 -12.61 26.13 3.94
C ARG A 169 -11.61 26.83 4.84
N LEU A 170 -10.57 26.14 5.32
CA LEU A 170 -9.51 26.77 6.12
C LEU A 170 -8.85 27.93 5.36
N GLY A 171 -8.51 27.73 4.09
CA GLY A 171 -7.90 28.77 3.26
C GLY A 171 -8.77 30.03 3.15
N ALA A 172 -10.08 29.85 2.97
CA ALA A 172 -11.05 30.94 2.98
C ALA A 172 -11.16 31.61 4.36
N ASP A 173 -11.25 30.83 5.44
CA ASP A 173 -11.41 31.31 6.81
C ASP A 173 -10.23 32.18 7.29
N VAL A 174 -9.00 31.85 6.85
CA VAL A 174 -7.77 32.49 7.36
C VAL A 174 -6.96 33.24 6.30
N GLY A 175 -7.50 33.37 5.08
CA GLY A 175 -6.87 34.11 3.98
C GLY A 175 -5.53 33.51 3.52
N VAL A 176 -5.49 32.20 3.29
CA VAL A 176 -4.31 31.50 2.74
C VAL A 176 -4.64 30.97 1.36
N THR A 177 -3.72 31.13 0.40
CA THR A 177 -3.88 30.55 -0.94
C THR A 177 -4.01 29.03 -0.84
N VAL A 178 -5.03 28.48 -1.50
CA VAL A 178 -5.21 27.03 -1.67
C VAL A 178 -5.05 26.69 -3.14
N ILE A 179 -4.10 25.81 -3.43
CA ILE A 179 -3.94 25.18 -4.74
C ILE A 179 -4.74 23.87 -4.71
N ASP A 180 -5.85 23.82 -5.46
CA ASP A 180 -6.78 22.70 -5.43
C ASP A 180 -6.38 21.56 -6.39
N LEU A 181 -5.34 20.82 -6.01
CA LEU A 181 -4.84 19.68 -6.79
C LEU A 181 -5.81 18.50 -6.84
N THR A 182 -6.66 18.29 -5.83
CA THR A 182 -7.71 17.27 -5.91
C THR A 182 -8.59 17.50 -7.14
N SER A 183 -9.09 18.72 -7.32
CA SER A 183 -9.96 19.04 -8.46
C SER A 183 -9.24 18.94 -9.81
N SER A 184 -7.98 19.42 -9.90
CA SER A 184 -7.22 19.39 -11.16
C SER A 184 -6.85 17.97 -11.57
N THR A 185 -6.32 17.16 -10.64
CA THR A 185 -5.90 15.78 -10.91
C THR A 185 -7.11 14.89 -11.20
N MET A 186 -8.23 15.06 -10.47
CA MET A 186 -9.50 14.40 -10.77
C MET A 186 -9.97 14.70 -12.19
N ALA A 187 -10.01 15.99 -12.58
CA ALA A 187 -10.45 16.40 -13.91
C ALA A 187 -9.54 15.85 -15.02
N ARG A 188 -8.25 15.65 -14.75
CA ARG A 188 -7.34 14.96 -15.67
C ARG A 188 -7.68 13.49 -15.79
N TYR A 189 -7.82 12.79 -14.67
CA TYR A 189 -8.03 11.34 -14.66
C TYR A 189 -9.35 10.99 -15.36
N LEU A 190 -10.44 11.71 -15.05
CA LEU A 190 -11.73 11.55 -15.72
C LEU A 190 -11.68 11.79 -17.24
N ARG A 191 -10.81 12.69 -17.71
CA ARG A 191 -10.65 12.97 -19.14
C ARG A 191 -9.89 11.86 -19.87
N LEU A 192 -8.95 11.22 -19.17
CA LEU A 192 -8.06 10.21 -19.73
C LEU A 192 -8.64 8.79 -19.62
N GLY A 193 -9.46 8.55 -18.59
CA GLY A 193 -9.90 7.23 -18.16
C GLY A 193 -8.82 6.48 -17.39
N HIS A 194 -9.25 5.47 -16.63
CA HIS A 194 -8.41 4.63 -15.77
C HIS A 194 -7.09 4.17 -16.43
N GLU A 195 -7.17 3.55 -17.60
CA GLU A 195 -6.01 2.91 -18.26
C GLU A 195 -4.87 3.90 -18.54
N ARG A 196 -5.21 5.09 -19.04
CA ARG A 196 -4.22 6.14 -19.32
C ARG A 196 -3.76 6.83 -18.05
N ALA A 197 -4.65 7.05 -17.09
CA ALA A 197 -4.29 7.64 -15.80
C ALA A 197 -3.32 6.75 -15.00
N ALA A 198 -3.40 5.42 -15.16
CA ALA A 198 -2.46 4.48 -14.56
C ALA A 198 -1.00 4.71 -15.02
N GLY A 199 -0.78 5.35 -16.17
CA GLY A 199 0.54 5.76 -16.66
C GLY A 199 1.21 6.86 -15.80
N PHE A 200 0.49 7.57 -14.95
CA PHE A 200 1.07 8.53 -14.01
C PHE A 200 1.55 7.90 -12.70
N HIS A 201 1.15 6.66 -12.45
CA HIS A 201 1.37 5.97 -11.19
C HIS A 201 2.63 5.11 -11.19
N ALA A 202 3.14 4.83 -9.99
CA ALA A 202 4.26 3.94 -9.78
C ALA A 202 3.85 2.48 -10.03
N TRP A 203 4.79 1.68 -10.53
CA TRP A 203 4.61 0.26 -10.78
C TRP A 203 5.78 -0.49 -10.17
N ALA A 204 5.49 -1.38 -9.23
CA ALA A 204 6.53 -2.04 -8.46
C ALA A 204 7.36 -3.03 -9.28
N ALA A 205 6.79 -3.57 -10.37
CA ALA A 205 7.41 -4.62 -11.15
C ALA A 205 7.04 -4.59 -12.64
N THR A 206 7.58 -5.55 -13.37
CA THR A 206 7.06 -6.01 -14.67
C THR A 206 6.68 -7.48 -14.59
N SER A 207 5.81 -7.92 -15.50
CA SER A 207 5.56 -9.32 -15.81
C SER A 207 5.71 -9.47 -17.32
N GLY A 208 6.78 -10.14 -17.77
CA GLY A 208 7.05 -10.32 -19.20
C GLY A 208 7.24 -9.00 -19.96
N GLY A 209 7.82 -7.99 -19.30
CA GLY A 209 8.02 -6.64 -19.87
C GLY A 209 6.80 -5.72 -19.84
N VAL A 210 5.66 -6.18 -19.32
CA VAL A 210 4.47 -5.35 -19.10
C VAL A 210 4.46 -4.86 -17.65
N PRO A 211 4.19 -3.57 -17.35
CA PRO A 211 4.11 -3.08 -15.98
C PRO A 211 3.15 -3.91 -15.10
N ALA A 212 3.58 -4.24 -13.89
CA ALA A 212 2.83 -5.01 -12.89
C ALA A 212 3.00 -4.42 -11.48
N GLY A 213 2.07 -4.74 -10.57
CA GLY A 213 2.10 -4.19 -9.21
C GLY A 213 1.82 -2.69 -9.15
N LEU A 214 0.74 -2.25 -9.80
CA LEU A 214 0.28 -0.86 -9.82
C LEU A 214 0.02 -0.32 -8.41
N ASP A 215 0.65 0.81 -8.11
CA ASP A 215 0.38 1.63 -6.94
C ASP A 215 -0.57 2.79 -7.30
N GLY A 216 -1.87 2.63 -7.00
CA GLY A 216 -2.88 3.65 -7.31
C GLY A 216 -2.80 4.92 -6.44
N THR A 217 -1.82 5.06 -5.56
CA THR A 217 -1.61 6.25 -4.72
C THR A 217 -0.39 7.04 -5.18
N HIS A 218 0.76 6.37 -5.28
CA HIS A 218 2.02 7.05 -5.52
C HIS A 218 2.23 7.26 -7.01
N LEU A 219 2.72 8.45 -7.37
CA LEU A 219 3.04 8.81 -8.74
C LEU A 219 4.41 8.23 -9.13
N ASN A 220 4.62 8.01 -10.42
CA ASN A 220 5.97 7.90 -10.98
C ASN A 220 6.51 9.30 -11.32
N ARG A 221 7.75 9.40 -11.83
CA ARG A 221 8.36 10.69 -12.17
C ARG A 221 7.52 11.51 -13.17
N TYR A 222 6.91 10.85 -14.16
CA TYR A 222 6.06 11.49 -15.17
C TYR A 222 4.77 12.04 -14.56
N GLY A 223 4.08 11.26 -13.72
CA GLY A 223 2.91 11.73 -12.97
C GLY A 223 3.23 12.87 -12.01
N ALA A 224 4.35 12.75 -11.28
CA ALA A 224 4.82 13.78 -10.36
C ALA A 224 5.11 15.11 -11.08
N ALA A 225 5.64 15.05 -12.30
CA ALA A 225 5.85 16.22 -13.14
C ALA A 225 4.52 16.86 -13.56
N TYR A 226 3.50 16.06 -13.90
CA TYR A 226 2.17 16.56 -14.25
C TYR A 226 1.47 17.22 -13.06
N ALA A 227 1.55 16.65 -11.86
CA ALA A 227 1.01 17.27 -10.65
C ALA A 227 1.74 18.59 -10.31
N ALA A 228 3.07 18.66 -10.51
CA ALA A 228 3.82 19.90 -10.36
C ALA A 228 3.46 20.95 -11.43
N TYR A 229 3.18 20.53 -12.67
CA TYR A 229 2.65 21.41 -13.72
C TYR A 229 1.29 22.00 -13.32
N GLU A 230 0.37 21.16 -12.82
CA GLU A 230 -0.94 21.63 -12.37
C GLU A 230 -0.83 22.59 -11.18
N TRP A 231 0.10 22.33 -10.26
CA TRP A 231 0.44 23.25 -9.19
C TRP A 231 0.90 24.61 -9.74
N ALA A 232 1.81 24.61 -10.72
CA ALA A 232 2.35 25.84 -11.31
C ALA A 232 1.27 26.62 -12.08
N VAL A 233 0.43 25.94 -12.86
CA VAL A 233 -0.70 26.54 -13.58
C VAL A 233 -1.72 27.14 -12.59
N ALA A 234 -2.05 26.43 -11.52
CA ALA A 234 -2.96 26.95 -10.50
C ALA A 234 -2.36 28.15 -9.76
N LEU A 235 -1.06 28.12 -9.47
CA LEU A 235 -0.35 29.23 -8.83
C LEU A 235 -0.32 30.47 -9.72
N LEU A 236 -0.10 30.30 -11.03
CA LEU A 236 -0.11 31.39 -12.03
C LEU A 236 -1.44 32.16 -11.99
N HIS A 237 -2.56 31.45 -11.84
CA HIS A 237 -3.91 32.04 -11.79
C HIS A 237 -4.35 32.46 -10.39
N SER A 238 -3.48 32.32 -9.38
CA SER A 238 -3.75 32.76 -8.01
C SER A 238 -3.22 34.18 -7.77
N ASP A 239 -3.59 34.79 -6.64
CA ASP A 239 -3.00 36.05 -6.16
C ASP A 239 -1.78 35.85 -5.24
N ASN A 240 -1.23 34.63 -5.18
CA ASN A 240 -0.07 34.36 -4.34
C ASN A 240 1.20 35.01 -4.91
N PRO A 241 2.03 35.68 -4.08
CA PRO A 241 3.26 36.32 -4.54
C PRO A 241 4.28 35.38 -5.19
N LEU A 242 4.23 34.07 -4.91
CA LEU A 242 5.13 33.09 -5.53
C LEU A 242 4.93 33.01 -7.05
N ARG A 243 3.77 33.42 -7.58
CA ARG A 243 3.50 33.45 -9.03
C ARG A 243 4.51 34.29 -9.81
N ASN A 244 5.09 35.32 -9.18
CA ASN A 244 6.08 36.20 -9.80
C ASN A 244 7.47 35.53 -9.97
N TYR A 245 7.66 34.36 -9.36
CA TYR A 245 8.88 33.56 -9.44
C TYR A 245 8.66 32.26 -10.24
N LEU A 246 7.52 32.14 -10.94
CA LEU A 246 7.31 31.07 -11.90
C LEU A 246 8.22 31.25 -13.11
N SER A 247 8.65 30.13 -13.70
CA SER A 247 9.33 30.11 -15.00
C SER A 247 8.45 30.74 -16.08
N ASP A 248 9.06 31.36 -17.08
CA ASP A 248 8.35 31.86 -18.27
C ASP A 248 7.81 30.72 -19.15
N ASP A 249 8.34 29.50 -18.98
CA ASP A 249 7.93 28.29 -19.69
C ASP A 249 7.24 27.31 -18.74
N ILE A 250 5.91 27.48 -18.59
CA ILE A 250 5.05 26.54 -17.87
C ILE A 250 4.33 25.66 -18.89
N THR A 251 5.01 24.61 -19.33
CA THR A 251 4.49 23.62 -20.28
C THR A 251 4.25 22.26 -19.62
N PRO A 252 3.22 21.51 -20.08
CA PRO A 252 2.97 20.17 -19.56
C PRO A 252 4.14 19.24 -19.92
N PRO A 253 4.44 18.22 -19.08
CA PRO A 253 5.46 17.22 -19.39
C PRO A 253 5.18 16.50 -20.71
N ASP A 254 6.23 16.24 -21.49
CA ASP A 254 6.12 15.54 -22.77
C ASP A 254 5.89 14.04 -22.56
N GLU A 255 5.11 13.39 -23.43
CA GLU A 255 4.82 11.95 -23.30
C GLU A 255 6.08 11.07 -23.30
N SER A 256 7.17 11.50 -23.96
CA SER A 256 8.46 10.79 -23.93
C SER A 256 9.09 10.74 -22.54
N GLU A 257 8.70 11.63 -21.60
CA GLU A 257 9.15 11.57 -20.21
C GLU A 257 8.65 10.32 -19.48
N TYR A 258 7.56 9.70 -19.93
CA TYR A 258 7.11 8.41 -19.38
C TYR A 258 8.19 7.34 -19.56
N ALA A 259 8.76 7.23 -20.77
CA ALA A 259 9.83 6.27 -21.04
C ALA A 259 11.09 6.56 -20.21
N GLN A 260 11.33 7.84 -19.86
CA GLN A 260 12.44 8.25 -19.00
C GLN A 260 12.17 7.99 -17.50
N ALA A 261 10.92 7.78 -17.11
CA ALA A 261 10.53 7.44 -15.75
C ALA A 261 10.83 5.97 -15.40
N ILE A 262 11.03 5.12 -16.41
CA ILE A 262 11.38 3.70 -16.22
C ILE A 262 12.75 3.57 -15.57
N ASN A 263 12.82 2.78 -14.50
CA ASN A 263 14.08 2.47 -13.82
C ASN A 263 14.94 1.54 -14.68
N LYS A 264 16.00 2.10 -15.27
CA LYS A 264 16.95 1.36 -16.12
C LYS A 264 17.74 0.27 -15.38
N ASN A 265 17.78 0.33 -14.05
CA ASN A 265 18.46 -0.65 -13.20
C ASN A 265 17.49 -1.72 -12.67
N TYR A 266 16.20 -1.62 -12.98
CA TYR A 266 15.23 -2.64 -12.59
C TYR A 266 15.53 -3.97 -13.28
N SER A 267 15.47 -5.05 -12.51
CA SER A 267 15.52 -6.42 -13.03
C SER A 267 14.37 -7.20 -12.46
N GLU A 268 13.60 -7.86 -13.34
CA GLU A 268 12.48 -8.70 -12.94
C GLU A 268 13.00 -9.89 -12.10
N PRO A 269 12.43 -10.13 -10.90
CA PRO A 269 12.82 -11.26 -10.06
C PRO A 269 12.66 -12.58 -10.82
N GLN A 270 13.74 -13.35 -10.93
CA GLN A 270 13.69 -14.67 -11.54
C GLN A 270 13.25 -15.70 -10.49
N TYR A 271 12.26 -16.53 -10.83
CA TYR A 271 11.89 -17.65 -10.00
C TYR A 271 13.03 -18.68 -9.96
N ALA A 272 13.36 -19.16 -8.77
CA ALA A 272 14.27 -20.26 -8.55
C ALA A 272 13.49 -21.41 -7.88
N PRO A 273 13.57 -22.66 -8.40
CA PRO A 273 12.94 -23.80 -7.77
C PRO A 273 13.36 -23.96 -6.31
N PHE A 274 12.44 -24.43 -5.48
CA PHE A 274 12.68 -24.63 -4.05
C PHE A 274 13.92 -25.48 -3.78
N ASN A 275 14.77 -25.00 -2.86
CA ASN A 275 15.93 -25.73 -2.37
C ASN A 275 15.84 -25.93 -0.84
N ALA A 276 15.61 -27.19 -0.45
CA ALA A 276 15.52 -27.59 0.95
C ALA A 276 16.78 -27.31 1.78
N GLN A 277 17.97 -27.21 1.16
CA GLN A 277 19.23 -26.99 1.87
C GLN A 277 19.40 -25.53 2.32
N SER A 278 18.84 -24.57 1.59
CA SER A 278 18.90 -23.14 1.91
C SER A 278 17.66 -22.64 2.66
N ALA A 279 16.58 -23.42 2.65
CA ALA A 279 15.34 -23.04 3.30
C ALA A 279 15.39 -23.20 4.83
N ARG A 280 14.65 -22.34 5.53
CA ARG A 280 14.55 -22.39 6.99
C ARG A 280 13.65 -23.54 7.43
N ALA A 281 14.22 -24.68 7.80
CA ALA A 281 13.47 -25.82 8.31
C ALA A 281 12.76 -25.48 9.64
N LEU A 282 11.54 -26.00 9.80
CA LEU A 282 10.79 -26.00 11.05
C LEU A 282 10.92 -27.38 11.71
N PRO A 283 11.38 -27.47 12.98
CA PRO A 283 11.48 -28.74 13.70
C PRO A 283 10.10 -29.22 14.19
N PHE A 284 9.14 -29.35 13.27
CA PHE A 284 7.80 -29.84 13.54
C PHE A 284 7.73 -31.34 13.26
N ALA A 285 7.39 -32.12 14.29
CA ALA A 285 7.29 -33.58 14.17
C ALA A 285 6.08 -33.97 13.32
N SER A 286 6.31 -34.29 12.04
CA SER A 286 5.27 -34.75 11.12
C SER A 286 5.82 -35.69 10.05
N SER A 287 4.93 -36.27 9.22
CA SER A 287 5.29 -37.18 8.13
C SER A 287 6.04 -36.51 6.97
N ALA A 288 5.96 -35.19 6.85
CA ALA A 288 6.61 -34.39 5.81
C ALA A 288 7.49 -33.29 6.43
N PRO A 289 8.59 -32.88 5.79
CA PRO A 289 9.37 -31.75 6.26
C PRO A 289 8.59 -30.44 6.06
N TRP A 290 8.67 -29.55 7.05
CA TRP A 290 8.09 -28.21 7.00
C TRP A 290 9.18 -27.15 7.03
N TYR A 291 8.91 -26.05 6.34
CA TYR A 291 9.82 -24.93 6.19
C TYR A 291 9.08 -23.63 6.47
N ALA A 292 9.77 -22.63 7.01
CA ALA A 292 9.24 -21.30 7.23
C ALA A 292 9.65 -20.37 6.09
N THR A 293 8.76 -19.45 5.73
CA THR A 293 9.05 -18.39 4.76
C THR A 293 8.15 -17.18 4.94
N VAL A 294 8.66 -16.02 4.56
CA VAL A 294 7.88 -14.80 4.30
C VAL A 294 8.01 -14.48 2.80
N MET A 295 6.91 -14.48 2.05
CA MET A 295 6.97 -14.31 0.58
C MET A 295 5.92 -13.36 -0.03
N GLY A 296 6.34 -12.58 -1.03
CA GLY A 296 5.47 -11.64 -1.75
C GLY A 296 5.54 -10.19 -1.22
N ASP A 297 4.43 -9.46 -1.30
CA ASP A 297 4.33 -8.04 -0.95
C ASP A 297 4.02 -7.80 0.56
N PHE A 298 5.05 -7.47 1.33
CA PHE A 298 4.93 -7.05 2.74
C PHE A 298 5.30 -5.59 2.98
N GLY A 299 5.36 -4.80 1.91
CA GLY A 299 5.81 -3.42 1.98
C GLY A 299 7.32 -3.24 2.15
N GLY A 300 8.14 -4.26 1.87
CA GLY A 300 9.61 -4.17 1.91
C GLY A 300 10.29 -5.45 2.43
N LYS A 301 11.54 -5.69 1.99
CA LYS A 301 12.35 -6.85 2.43
C LYS A 301 12.80 -6.71 3.88
N GLU A 302 12.98 -5.48 4.34
CA GLU A 302 13.36 -5.10 5.70
C GLU A 302 12.31 -5.50 6.74
N HIS A 303 11.09 -5.81 6.31
CA HIS A 303 9.98 -6.20 7.18
C HIS A 303 9.83 -7.72 7.35
N ILE A 304 10.63 -8.54 6.65
CA ILE A 304 10.64 -10.00 6.82
C ILE A 304 10.82 -10.42 8.30
N PRO A 305 11.74 -9.78 9.09
CA PRO A 305 11.92 -10.11 10.50
C PRO A 305 10.71 -9.80 11.41
N GLU A 306 9.72 -9.04 10.94
CA GLU A 306 8.51 -8.70 11.73
C GLU A 306 7.52 -9.89 11.82
N CYS A 307 7.69 -10.93 10.99
CA CYS A 307 6.77 -12.07 10.93
C CYS A 307 7.10 -13.15 11.97
N GLN A 308 6.05 -13.70 12.58
CA GLN A 308 6.11 -14.80 13.54
C GLN A 308 5.86 -16.12 12.81
N ILE A 309 6.86 -16.99 12.79
CA ILE A 309 6.72 -18.35 12.26
C ILE A 309 7.49 -19.28 13.19
N GLY A 310 6.81 -20.25 13.79
CA GLY A 310 7.42 -21.17 14.74
C GLY A 310 6.59 -22.42 14.95
N CYS A 311 7.15 -23.41 15.62
CA CYS A 311 6.45 -24.66 15.92
C CYS A 311 6.85 -25.21 17.29
N ASP A 312 5.98 -26.06 17.81
CA ASP A 312 6.22 -26.92 18.97
C ASP A 312 5.52 -28.27 18.72
N ASP A 313 5.56 -29.18 19.70
CA ASP A 313 4.97 -30.54 19.58
C ASP A 313 3.46 -30.53 19.26
N GLY A 314 2.77 -29.44 19.60
CA GLY A 314 1.32 -29.30 19.44
C GLY A 314 0.87 -28.56 18.19
N GLY A 315 1.78 -28.01 17.37
CA GLY A 315 1.39 -27.31 16.15
C GLY A 315 2.35 -26.25 15.62
N ILE A 316 1.89 -25.54 14.60
CA ILE A 316 2.64 -24.47 13.91
C ILE A 316 1.92 -23.13 14.10
N THR A 317 2.65 -22.10 14.51
CA THR A 317 2.15 -20.72 14.64
C THR A 317 2.70 -19.88 13.49
N VAL A 318 1.82 -19.12 12.83
CA VAL A 318 2.14 -18.23 11.71
C VAL A 318 1.42 -16.91 11.87
N GLY A 319 2.08 -15.79 11.59
CA GLY A 319 1.41 -14.50 11.54
C GLY A 319 2.32 -13.28 11.58
N ASN A 320 1.69 -12.14 11.79
CA ASN A 320 2.36 -10.85 11.93
C ASN A 320 1.51 -9.93 12.84
N LEU A 321 2.12 -9.44 13.92
CA LEU A 321 1.58 -8.41 14.82
C LEU A 321 2.53 -7.21 14.92
N SER A 322 3.07 -6.77 13.79
CA SER A 322 3.77 -5.48 13.70
C SER A 322 2.83 -4.33 14.10
N ALA A 323 3.38 -3.18 14.47
CA ALA A 323 2.58 -1.97 14.68
C ALA A 323 1.93 -1.49 13.37
N VAL A 324 2.50 -1.88 12.23
CA VAL A 324 1.99 -1.57 10.89
C VAL A 324 1.54 -2.87 10.21
N PRO A 325 0.30 -2.96 9.68
CA PRO A 325 -0.16 -4.18 9.02
C PRO A 325 0.70 -4.55 7.81
N ARG A 326 1.44 -5.67 7.89
CA ARG A 326 2.23 -6.20 6.77
C ARG A 326 1.60 -7.41 6.12
N GLY A 327 1.83 -7.52 4.82
CA GLY A 327 1.18 -8.50 3.97
C GLY A 327 -0.26 -8.12 3.65
N LYS A 328 -0.79 -8.73 2.60
CA LYS A 328 -2.19 -8.69 2.20
C LYS A 328 -2.44 -9.75 1.13
N ILE A 329 -3.68 -10.22 1.02
CA ILE A 329 -4.16 -10.91 -0.18
C ILE A 329 -5.15 -9.97 -0.86
N SER A 330 -4.75 -9.41 -2.00
CA SER A 330 -5.50 -8.34 -2.67
C SER A 330 -5.62 -8.62 -4.18
N ALA A 331 -6.44 -7.84 -4.90
CA ALA A 331 -6.54 -7.98 -6.35
C ALA A 331 -5.17 -7.92 -7.05
N LYS A 332 -4.25 -7.10 -6.53
CA LYS A 332 -2.99 -6.73 -7.19
C LYS A 332 -1.77 -7.48 -6.68
N THR A 333 -1.72 -7.81 -5.39
CA THR A 333 -0.53 -8.40 -4.76
C THR A 333 -0.90 -9.41 -3.67
N ASP A 334 0.00 -10.36 -3.45
CA ASP A 334 -0.05 -11.33 -2.36
C ASP A 334 1.21 -11.18 -1.50
N GLY A 335 1.04 -11.13 -0.19
CA GLY A 335 2.14 -11.17 0.78
C GLY A 335 1.67 -11.80 2.08
N PHE A 336 2.28 -12.92 2.47
CA PHE A 336 1.97 -13.65 3.70
C PHE A 336 3.16 -14.40 4.34
N ALA A 337 3.16 -14.47 5.66
CA ALA A 337 4.03 -15.42 6.37
C ALA A 337 3.45 -16.82 6.20
N ALA A 338 4.29 -17.84 6.03
CA ALA A 338 3.86 -19.21 5.90
C ALA A 338 4.83 -20.22 6.53
N ALA A 339 4.25 -21.31 7.02
CA ALA A 339 4.93 -22.59 7.06
C ALA A 339 4.46 -23.41 5.84
N PHE A 340 5.37 -24.06 5.13
CA PHE A 340 5.03 -24.81 3.93
C PHE A 340 5.74 -26.15 3.84
N THR A 341 5.16 -27.04 3.02
CA THR A 341 5.78 -28.30 2.62
C THR A 341 5.62 -28.50 1.11
N PRO A 342 6.67 -28.92 0.38
CA PRO A 342 6.55 -29.22 -1.04
C PRO A 342 5.74 -30.52 -1.26
N VAL A 343 4.89 -30.51 -2.26
CA VAL A 343 4.07 -31.64 -2.70
C VAL A 343 4.38 -31.89 -4.17
N PRO A 344 4.91 -33.07 -4.56
CA PRO A 344 5.16 -33.37 -5.97
C PRO A 344 3.90 -33.18 -6.81
N ALA A 345 4.05 -32.54 -7.97
CA ALA A 345 2.90 -32.20 -8.82
C ALA A 345 2.13 -33.43 -9.32
N ASP A 346 2.81 -34.57 -9.43
CA ASP A 346 2.29 -35.86 -9.87
C ASP A 346 1.73 -36.73 -8.74
N CYS A 347 1.40 -36.15 -7.58
CA CYS A 347 0.84 -36.87 -6.44
C CYS A 347 -0.64 -36.52 -6.18
N ASN A 348 -1.43 -37.55 -5.90
CA ASN A 348 -2.70 -37.42 -5.19
C ASN A 348 -2.40 -37.25 -3.69
N PHE A 349 -3.16 -36.39 -3.02
CA PHE A 349 -2.96 -36.18 -1.59
C PHE A 349 -4.23 -35.69 -0.91
N THR A 350 -4.27 -35.85 0.41
CA THR A 350 -5.22 -35.19 1.30
C THR A 350 -4.44 -34.45 2.38
N ALA A 351 -4.81 -33.19 2.60
CA ALA A 351 -4.26 -32.35 3.65
C ALA A 351 -5.39 -31.74 4.49
N GLU A 352 -5.20 -31.74 5.81
CA GLU A 352 -6.16 -31.24 6.79
C GLU A 352 -5.42 -30.51 7.92
N ALA A 353 -6.04 -29.46 8.47
CA ALA A 353 -5.55 -28.79 9.67
C ALA A 353 -6.70 -28.09 10.40
N VAL A 354 -6.55 -27.93 11.71
CA VAL A 354 -7.40 -27.06 12.52
C VAL A 354 -6.63 -25.78 12.84
N CYS A 355 -7.21 -24.63 12.53
CA CYS A 355 -6.62 -23.32 12.79
C CYS A 355 -7.36 -22.60 13.90
N THR A 356 -6.63 -22.02 14.84
CA THR A 356 -7.15 -21.14 15.90
C THR A 356 -6.55 -19.75 15.72
N VAL A 357 -7.39 -18.72 15.68
CA VAL A 357 -6.92 -17.33 15.67
C VAL A 357 -6.44 -16.97 17.08
N LEU A 358 -5.15 -16.71 17.24
CA LEU A 358 -4.58 -16.32 18.54
C LEU A 358 -4.81 -14.85 18.82
N SER A 359 -4.60 -14.02 17.81
CA SER A 359 -4.76 -12.56 17.89
C SER A 359 -5.10 -11.97 16.53
N VAL A 360 -5.82 -10.85 16.56
CA VAL A 360 -6.10 -10.01 15.40
C VAL A 360 -5.98 -8.55 15.85
N GLY A 361 -5.32 -7.70 15.07
CA GLY A 361 -5.18 -6.28 15.38
C GLY A 361 -6.49 -5.51 15.18
N ASP A 362 -6.63 -4.38 15.88
CA ASP A 362 -7.76 -3.47 15.68
C ASP A 362 -7.68 -2.88 14.26
N GLY A 363 -8.75 -3.08 13.48
CA GLY A 363 -8.80 -2.67 12.07
C GLY A 363 -8.58 -3.82 11.09
N ALA A 364 -9.42 -4.86 11.17
CA ALA A 364 -9.64 -5.78 10.06
C ALA A 364 -10.23 -4.99 8.89
N ASP A 365 -9.37 -4.35 8.10
CA ASP A 365 -9.67 -3.49 6.95
C ASP A 365 -10.16 -4.30 5.73
N GLY A 366 -10.77 -5.47 5.97
CA GLY A 366 -11.20 -6.43 4.95
C GLY A 366 -10.05 -7.15 4.23
N GLN A 367 -8.80 -6.96 4.65
CA GLN A 367 -7.62 -7.48 3.95
C GLN A 367 -6.79 -8.49 4.77
N THR A 368 -7.18 -8.79 6.01
CA THR A 368 -6.65 -9.91 6.80
C THR A 368 -6.95 -11.23 6.12
N ALA A 369 -5.96 -12.12 6.03
CA ALA A 369 -6.15 -13.44 5.44
C ALA A 369 -5.32 -14.52 6.16
N PHE A 370 -5.86 -15.73 6.25
CA PHE A 370 -5.14 -16.89 6.78
C PHE A 370 -5.79 -18.19 6.31
N GLY A 371 -5.04 -19.29 6.37
CA GLY A 371 -5.57 -20.61 6.08
C GLY A 371 -4.55 -21.58 5.52
N MET A 372 -5.06 -22.57 4.78
CA MET A 372 -4.26 -23.53 4.02
C MET A 372 -4.35 -23.19 2.53
N MET A 373 -3.22 -23.08 1.86
CA MET A 373 -3.12 -22.71 0.44
C MET A 373 -2.26 -23.73 -0.30
N LEU A 374 -2.67 -24.13 -1.49
CA LEU A 374 -1.85 -24.88 -2.42
C LEU A 374 -1.54 -23.99 -3.61
N ARG A 375 -0.25 -23.76 -3.86
CA ARG A 375 0.26 -22.81 -4.87
C ARG A 375 1.36 -23.43 -5.71
N ASP A 376 1.63 -22.86 -6.88
CA ASP A 376 2.61 -23.35 -7.86
C ASP A 376 3.99 -22.69 -7.76
N ASP A 377 4.28 -21.99 -6.69
CA ASP A 377 5.57 -21.35 -6.43
C ASP A 377 5.83 -21.16 -4.93
N ILE A 378 7.09 -20.90 -4.60
CA ILE A 378 7.47 -20.46 -3.26
C ILE A 378 8.73 -19.58 -3.37
N TYR A 379 8.64 -18.33 -2.92
CA TYR A 379 9.78 -17.40 -2.92
C TYR A 379 10.31 -17.27 -1.49
N CYS A 380 11.25 -18.16 -1.10
CA CYS A 380 11.73 -18.27 0.27
C CYS A 380 12.41 -16.98 0.78
N ASP A 381 11.76 -16.29 1.74
CA ASP A 381 12.23 -15.05 2.35
C ASP A 381 12.57 -13.93 1.33
N GLN A 382 11.72 -13.76 0.31
CA GLN A 382 11.88 -12.73 -0.72
C GLN A 382 10.69 -11.78 -0.79
N TYR A 383 11.01 -10.49 -0.93
CA TYR A 383 10.04 -9.47 -1.30
C TYR A 383 9.83 -9.48 -2.82
N VAL A 384 8.63 -9.89 -3.24
CA VAL A 384 8.23 -9.95 -4.65
C VAL A 384 6.88 -9.23 -4.78
N PRO A 385 6.88 -7.96 -5.21
CA PRO A 385 5.66 -7.14 -5.17
C PRO A 385 4.60 -7.52 -6.21
N ALA A 386 4.97 -8.31 -7.22
CA ALA A 386 4.05 -8.86 -8.21
C ALA A 386 4.38 -10.35 -8.39
N LEU A 387 3.43 -11.20 -8.01
CA LEU A 387 3.54 -12.65 -8.16
C LEU A 387 2.63 -13.11 -9.31
N ASN A 388 3.14 -14.03 -10.13
CA ASN A 388 2.40 -14.62 -11.25
C ASN A 388 1.78 -15.99 -10.88
N SER A 389 1.71 -16.31 -9.60
CA SER A 389 1.31 -17.62 -9.10
C SER A 389 -0.16 -17.94 -9.35
N ASN A 390 -0.43 -19.21 -9.62
CA ASN A 390 -1.76 -19.77 -9.47
C ASN A 390 -1.87 -20.50 -8.12
N TYR A 391 -3.01 -20.35 -7.44
CA TYR A 391 -3.24 -21.04 -6.17
C TYR A 391 -4.72 -21.20 -5.84
N ILE A 392 -5.01 -22.18 -4.99
CA ILE A 392 -6.29 -22.36 -4.31
C ILE A 392 -6.09 -22.33 -2.79
N ALA A 393 -7.03 -21.75 -2.05
CA ALA A 393 -6.92 -21.63 -0.60
C ALA A 393 -8.19 -22.09 0.12
N ALA A 394 -8.03 -23.05 1.04
CA ALA A 394 -8.94 -23.27 2.16
C ALA A 394 -8.60 -22.25 3.24
N GLY A 395 -9.13 -21.03 3.10
CA GLY A 395 -8.81 -19.95 4.02
C GLY A 395 -9.88 -18.87 4.04
N VAL A 396 -9.64 -17.90 4.90
CA VAL A 396 -10.44 -16.67 5.04
C VAL A 396 -9.62 -15.53 4.46
N ALA A 397 -10.24 -14.67 3.65
CA ALA A 397 -9.65 -13.42 3.16
C ALA A 397 -10.66 -12.28 3.26
N GLY A 398 -10.46 -11.38 4.22
CA GLY A 398 -11.52 -10.51 4.73
C GLY A 398 -12.53 -11.36 5.50
N ASN A 399 -13.77 -11.42 5.01
CA ASN A 399 -14.81 -12.30 5.57
C ASN A 399 -15.15 -13.48 4.63
N ASN A 400 -14.53 -13.51 3.45
CA ASN A 400 -14.80 -14.51 2.42
C ASN A 400 -14.03 -15.80 2.66
N GLY A 401 -14.75 -16.92 2.58
CA GLY A 401 -14.19 -18.26 2.64
C GLY A 401 -13.90 -18.81 1.26
N ILE A 402 -12.82 -19.57 1.14
CA ILE A 402 -12.34 -20.16 -0.11
C ILE A 402 -12.00 -19.09 -1.14
N PHE A 403 -10.73 -18.97 -1.50
CA PHE A 403 -10.31 -18.02 -2.54
C PHE A 403 -9.21 -18.65 -3.39
N PHE A 404 -9.01 -18.12 -4.59
CA PHE A 404 -8.04 -18.63 -5.54
C PHE A 404 -7.55 -17.51 -6.45
N ARG A 405 -6.35 -17.69 -7.01
CA ARG A 405 -5.81 -16.85 -8.06
C ARG A 405 -5.48 -17.72 -9.26
N GLU A 406 -5.93 -17.30 -10.43
CA GLU A 406 -5.65 -17.95 -11.71
C GLU A 406 -5.42 -16.86 -12.75
N GLY A 407 -4.31 -16.95 -13.50
CA GLY A 407 -3.96 -15.95 -14.52
C GLY A 407 -3.87 -14.53 -13.96
N GLY A 408 -3.37 -14.39 -12.73
CA GLY A 408 -3.25 -13.11 -12.02
C GLY A 408 -4.55 -12.58 -11.40
N LYS A 409 -5.71 -13.21 -11.64
CA LYS A 409 -7.01 -12.73 -11.11
C LYS A 409 -7.37 -13.39 -9.78
N LEU A 410 -7.47 -12.59 -8.72
CA LEU A 410 -8.00 -13.03 -7.43
C LEU A 410 -9.52 -13.19 -7.49
N SER A 411 -10.03 -14.32 -7.02
CA SER A 411 -11.45 -14.61 -6.85
C SER A 411 -11.73 -15.09 -5.42
N LYS A 412 -12.74 -14.50 -4.78
CA LYS A 412 -13.16 -14.82 -3.40
C LYS A 412 -14.53 -15.51 -3.41
N GLY A 413 -14.69 -16.52 -2.58
CA GLY A 413 -15.96 -17.23 -2.36
C GLY A 413 -16.92 -16.46 -1.46
N PRO A 414 -18.03 -17.09 -1.04
CA PRO A 414 -19.01 -16.45 -0.18
C PRO A 414 -18.41 -16.08 1.18
N GLU A 415 -19.03 -15.12 1.86
CA GLU A 415 -18.71 -14.87 3.26
C GLU A 415 -18.94 -16.13 4.09
N CYS A 416 -17.96 -16.49 4.92
CA CYS A 416 -18.02 -17.73 5.69
C CYS A 416 -17.93 -17.50 7.21
N CYS A 417 -17.29 -16.42 7.66
CA CYS A 417 -17.06 -16.16 9.08
C CYS A 417 -16.40 -14.80 9.34
N ASP A 418 -16.64 -14.28 10.55
CA ASP A 418 -15.84 -13.18 11.12
C ASP A 418 -14.48 -13.67 11.61
N ILE A 419 -13.47 -12.80 11.62
CA ILE A 419 -12.14 -13.09 12.18
C ILE A 419 -12.08 -12.55 13.62
N ARG A 420 -12.00 -13.44 14.62
CA ARG A 420 -11.91 -13.08 16.05
C ARG A 420 -10.93 -13.97 16.78
N ALA A 421 -10.22 -13.42 17.77
CA ALA A 421 -9.37 -14.19 18.66
C ALA A 421 -10.16 -15.32 19.36
N GLY A 422 -9.57 -16.50 19.44
CA GLY A 422 -10.18 -17.73 19.97
C GLY A 422 -11.01 -18.52 18.96
N GLN A 423 -11.34 -17.96 17.80
CA GLN A 423 -12.16 -18.63 16.79
C GLN A 423 -11.39 -19.76 16.09
N ARG A 424 -12.10 -20.85 15.78
CA ARG A 424 -11.53 -22.07 15.20
C ARG A 424 -12.08 -22.35 13.80
N TYR A 425 -11.21 -22.91 12.97
CA TYR A 425 -11.47 -23.26 11.58
C TYR A 425 -10.92 -24.64 11.26
N THR A 426 -11.65 -25.43 10.49
CA THR A 426 -11.14 -26.68 9.93
C THR A 426 -10.94 -26.50 8.43
N PHE A 427 -9.74 -26.77 7.96
CA PHE A 427 -9.33 -26.64 6.56
C PHE A 427 -9.04 -28.00 5.95
N GLY A 428 -9.37 -28.15 4.66
CA GLY A 428 -9.05 -29.35 3.90
C GLY A 428 -8.73 -29.03 2.44
N ILE A 429 -7.69 -29.66 1.91
CA ILE A 429 -7.36 -29.68 0.48
C ILE A 429 -7.13 -31.12 0.06
N THR A 430 -7.77 -31.56 -1.02
CA THR A 430 -7.60 -32.92 -1.57
C THR A 430 -7.39 -32.84 -3.07
N ARG A 431 -6.41 -33.58 -3.58
CA ARG A 431 -6.18 -33.84 -5.00
C ARG A 431 -6.45 -35.30 -5.34
N VAL A 432 -7.32 -35.51 -6.33
CA VAL A 432 -7.53 -36.81 -6.97
C VAL A 432 -7.49 -36.60 -8.47
N ASN A 433 -6.38 -36.97 -9.11
CA ASN A 433 -6.07 -36.66 -10.49
C ASN A 433 -6.17 -35.13 -10.73
N GLN A 434 -6.95 -34.72 -11.73
CA GLN A 434 -7.19 -33.30 -12.04
C GLN A 434 -8.24 -32.64 -11.14
N GLN A 435 -8.86 -33.40 -10.22
CA GLN A 435 -9.88 -32.87 -9.33
C GLN A 435 -9.24 -32.32 -8.05
N MET A 436 -9.47 -31.04 -7.80
CA MET A 436 -9.08 -30.36 -6.57
C MET A 436 -10.31 -30.04 -5.74
N ARG A 437 -10.35 -30.50 -4.48
CA ARG A 437 -11.40 -30.16 -3.51
C ARG A 437 -10.80 -29.34 -2.37
N VAL A 438 -11.45 -28.23 -2.06
CA VAL A 438 -11.07 -27.33 -0.96
C VAL A 438 -12.27 -27.20 -0.03
N SER A 439 -12.02 -27.18 1.28
CA SER A 439 -13.07 -27.01 2.29
C SER A 439 -12.65 -26.16 3.47
N ILE A 440 -13.60 -25.39 4.00
CA ILE A 440 -13.50 -24.61 5.24
C ILE A 440 -14.82 -24.71 6.00
N ASN A 441 -14.81 -25.15 7.27
CA ASN A 441 -15.99 -25.17 8.16
C ASN A 441 -17.31 -25.66 7.49
N GLY A 442 -17.23 -26.72 6.68
CA GLY A 442 -18.38 -27.31 5.97
C GLY A 442 -18.71 -26.69 4.60
N LEU A 443 -18.16 -25.53 4.26
CA LEU A 443 -18.14 -25.04 2.88
C LEU A 443 -17.15 -25.86 2.06
N SER A 444 -17.48 -26.13 0.80
CA SER A 444 -16.55 -26.78 -0.12
C SER A 444 -16.69 -26.25 -1.54
N LYS A 445 -15.58 -26.29 -2.28
CA LYS A 445 -15.53 -26.02 -3.71
C LYS A 445 -14.67 -27.08 -4.39
N ILE A 446 -15.06 -27.43 -5.61
CA ILE A 446 -14.35 -28.38 -6.45
C ILE A 446 -13.96 -27.68 -7.75
N TRP A 447 -12.72 -27.90 -8.18
CA TRP A 447 -12.25 -27.57 -9.52
C TRP A 447 -11.92 -28.86 -10.24
N TYR A 448 -12.13 -28.83 -11.56
CA TYR A 448 -11.64 -29.82 -12.49
C TYR A 448 -10.61 -29.10 -13.34
N ASP A 449 -9.37 -29.57 -13.29
CA ASP A 449 -8.26 -29.04 -14.12
C ASP A 449 -7.84 -27.60 -13.79
N PHE A 450 -7.60 -27.33 -12.50
CA PHE A 450 -7.03 -26.05 -12.07
C PHE A 450 -5.53 -26.02 -12.36
N ASP A 451 -5.06 -24.99 -13.08
CA ASP A 451 -3.66 -24.86 -13.45
C ASP A 451 -2.80 -24.46 -12.24
N LEU A 452 -1.89 -25.34 -11.82
CA LEU A 452 -0.86 -25.06 -10.81
C LEU A 452 0.56 -25.23 -11.40
N ALA A 453 0.73 -24.99 -12.69
CA ALA A 453 1.99 -25.22 -13.40
C ALA A 453 2.57 -23.94 -14.03
N ALA A 454 1.98 -22.78 -13.73
CA ALA A 454 2.36 -21.53 -14.39
C ALA A 454 3.77 -21.06 -14.00
N VAL A 455 4.23 -21.41 -12.78
CA VAL A 455 5.57 -21.04 -12.28
C VAL A 455 6.48 -22.26 -12.04
N ASP A 456 6.11 -23.19 -11.15
CA ASP A 456 6.83 -24.44 -10.90
C ASP A 456 6.03 -25.64 -11.41
N GLY A 457 6.49 -26.23 -12.52
CA GLY A 457 5.86 -27.41 -13.09
C GLY A 457 6.12 -28.72 -12.33
N ALA A 458 7.12 -28.75 -11.44
CA ALA A 458 7.57 -29.96 -10.77
C ALA A 458 6.94 -30.14 -9.38
N ASN A 459 6.73 -29.06 -8.64
CA ASN A 459 6.19 -29.09 -7.28
C ASN A 459 5.08 -28.07 -7.08
N ASP A 460 4.08 -28.47 -6.32
CA ASP A 460 3.18 -27.53 -5.66
C ASP A 460 3.61 -27.34 -4.21
N TYR A 461 3.16 -26.26 -3.58
CA TYR A 461 3.55 -25.91 -2.22
C TYR A 461 2.31 -25.76 -1.35
N LEU A 462 2.17 -26.65 -0.37
CA LEU A 462 1.11 -26.57 0.61
C LEU A 462 1.55 -25.65 1.76
N CYS A 463 0.93 -24.49 1.86
CA CYS A 463 1.23 -23.44 2.82
C CYS A 463 0.15 -23.34 3.90
N LEU A 464 0.56 -23.31 5.17
CA LEU A 464 -0.21 -22.79 6.29
C LEU A 464 0.20 -21.33 6.47
N PHE A 465 -0.69 -20.39 6.15
CA PHE A 465 -0.32 -18.99 5.98
C PHE A 465 -1.16 -18.02 6.83
N ALA A 466 -0.60 -16.83 7.04
CA ALA A 466 -1.28 -15.68 7.62
C ALA A 466 -0.73 -14.36 7.05
N ALA A 467 -1.63 -13.40 6.85
CA ALA A 467 -1.38 -12.08 6.29
C ALA A 467 -2.14 -11.01 7.06
N ARG A 468 -1.48 -9.87 7.28
CA ARG A 468 -2.07 -8.61 7.76
C ARG A 468 -2.74 -8.66 9.13
N HIS A 469 -1.95 -8.38 10.17
CA HIS A 469 -2.42 -8.17 11.56
C HIS A 469 -3.18 -9.37 12.15
N VAL A 470 -2.74 -10.59 11.83
CA VAL A 470 -3.29 -11.80 12.44
C VAL A 470 -2.16 -12.75 12.80
N VAL A 471 -2.30 -13.40 13.95
CA VAL A 471 -1.49 -14.57 14.30
C VAL A 471 -2.43 -15.73 14.55
N VAL A 472 -2.14 -16.83 13.86
CA VAL A 472 -2.93 -18.05 13.91
C VAL A 472 -2.05 -19.23 14.28
N ARG A 473 -2.68 -20.25 14.86
CA ARG A 473 -2.05 -21.50 15.20
C ARG A 473 -2.78 -22.66 14.53
N PHE A 474 -2.02 -23.45 13.79
CA PHE A 474 -2.47 -24.68 13.16
C PHE A 474 -2.12 -25.88 14.05
N THR A 475 -3.10 -26.72 14.31
CA THR A 475 -3.02 -28.00 15.03
C THR A 475 -3.66 -29.10 14.19
N ASP A 476 -3.55 -30.35 14.63
CA ASP A 476 -4.11 -31.51 13.92
C ASP A 476 -3.70 -31.58 12.44
N ILE A 477 -2.46 -31.15 12.16
CA ILE A 477 -1.92 -31.01 10.80
C ILE A 477 -1.64 -32.41 10.24
N LYS A 478 -2.30 -32.75 9.16
CA LYS A 478 -2.15 -34.04 8.46
C LYS A 478 -1.92 -33.79 6.98
N ILE A 479 -0.92 -34.46 6.42
CA ILE A 479 -0.71 -34.56 4.98
C ILE A 479 -0.39 -36.01 4.63
N THR A 480 -1.19 -36.56 3.71
CA THR A 480 -1.08 -37.96 3.27
C THR A 480 -1.05 -37.99 1.75
N VAL A 481 0.06 -38.45 1.18
CA VAL A 481 0.14 -38.79 -0.25
C VAL A 481 -0.60 -40.11 -0.46
N THR A 482 -1.60 -40.11 -1.35
CA THR A 482 -2.53 -41.23 -1.55
C THR A 482 -2.30 -42.01 -2.84
N GLY A 483 -1.34 -41.56 -3.67
CA GLY A 483 -0.96 -42.22 -4.93
C GLY A 483 -0.40 -41.23 -5.94
N ARG A 484 -0.21 -41.67 -7.18
CA ARG A 484 0.12 -40.77 -8.30
C ARG A 484 -1.12 -40.13 -8.89
N SER A 485 -0.99 -38.90 -9.36
CA SER A 485 -1.99 -38.15 -10.12
C SER A 485 -1.61 -38.12 -11.61
N SER A 486 -2.60 -38.01 -12.49
CA SER A 486 -2.41 -37.58 -13.87
C SER A 486 -2.62 -36.06 -13.94
N ARG A 487 -1.54 -35.28 -14.09
CA ARG A 487 -1.64 -33.86 -14.47
C ARG A 487 -2.02 -33.79 -15.96
N ALA A 488 -2.85 -32.82 -16.36
CA ALA A 488 -3.09 -32.55 -17.78
C ALA A 488 -1.80 -32.04 -18.45
#